data_AF-A0A2D4GKA4-F1
#
_entry.id   AF-A0A2D4GKA4-F1
#
_cell.length_a   1.000
_cell.length_b   1.000
_cell.length_c   1.000
_cell.angle_alpha   90.00
_cell.angle_beta   90.00
_cell.angle_gamma   90.00
#
_symmetry.space_group_name_H-M   'P 1'
#
loop_
_entity.id
_entity.type
_entity.pdbx_description
1 polymer ?
#
loop_
_entity_poly.entity_id
_entity_poly.type
_entity_poly.pdbx_seq_one_letter_code
_entity_poly.pdbx_strand_id
1 'polypeptide(L)'
;MNYLLSVGGVGTLRRGTGPAGESGPCSPAQAGCALALGTPWKSRQYSSGIQGLHEEIIDFYDFMSPCPEEAVLRREVVKRIETVIKDLWPTADVQIFGSFSTGLYLPT
;
A
#
# COMPACT_ATOMS: atom_id res chain seq x y z
N MET A 1 -53.02 -0.78 1.34
CA MET A 1 -52.96 -1.88 2.33
C MET A 1 -51.76 -1.64 3.23
N ASN A 2 -52.01 -1.35 4.51
CA ASN A 2 -51.00 -1.13 5.53
C ASN A 2 -50.75 -2.45 6.26
N TYR A 3 -49.49 -2.80 6.50
CA TYR A 3 -49.14 -3.77 7.53
C TYR A 3 -47.96 -3.24 8.35
N LEU A 4 -48.28 -2.81 9.57
CA LEU A 4 -47.36 -2.61 10.67
C LEU A 4 -47.49 -3.84 11.57
N LEU A 5 -46.40 -4.57 11.78
CA LEU A 5 -46.28 -5.52 12.90
C LEU A 5 -45.00 -5.19 13.67
N SER A 6 -45.20 -5.10 14.97
CA SER A 6 -44.29 -4.59 15.98
C SER A 6 -43.54 -5.72 16.68
N VAL A 7 -42.36 -5.34 17.21
CA VAL A 7 -41.53 -5.93 18.28
C VAL A 7 -40.94 -7.35 18.16
N GLY A 8 -39.62 -7.40 18.37
CA GLY A 8 -39.01 -8.40 19.24
C GLY A 8 -37.56 -8.79 18.89
N GLY A 9 -36.58 -8.35 19.70
CA GLY A 9 -35.28 -9.03 19.80
C GLY A 9 -34.06 -8.14 19.64
N VAL A 10 -33.67 -7.43 20.72
CA VAL A 10 -32.32 -6.88 20.86
C VAL A 10 -31.37 -8.04 21.17
N GLY A 11 -30.73 -8.58 20.13
CA GLY A 11 -29.61 -9.51 20.24
C GLY A 11 -28.29 -8.75 20.25
N THR A 12 -27.58 -8.77 21.37
CA THR A 12 -26.22 -8.25 21.52
C THR A 12 -25.23 -9.14 20.75
N LEU A 13 -24.94 -8.81 19.49
CA LEU A 13 -23.85 -9.45 18.77
C LEU A 13 -22.52 -8.86 19.25
N ARG A 14 -21.85 -9.59 20.15
CA ARG A 14 -20.44 -9.43 20.48
C ARG A 14 -19.62 -9.40 19.19
N ARG A 15 -19.08 -8.23 18.85
CA ARG A 15 -18.07 -8.07 17.81
C ARG A 15 -16.77 -8.69 18.34
N GLY A 16 -16.40 -9.83 17.78
CA GLY A 16 -15.09 -10.43 17.99
C GLY A 16 -13.99 -9.48 17.54
N THR A 17 -13.16 -9.07 18.48
CA THR A 17 -11.87 -8.42 18.28
C THR A 17 -10.87 -9.49 17.84
N GLY A 18 -10.63 -9.60 16.53
CA GLY A 18 -9.40 -10.19 16.01
C GLY A 18 -8.41 -9.05 15.73
N PRO A 19 -7.12 -9.17 16.11
CA PRO A 19 -6.13 -8.20 15.71
C PRO A 19 -5.86 -8.36 14.21
N ALA A 20 -6.36 -7.40 13.42
CA ALA A 20 -5.88 -7.18 12.08
C ALA A 20 -4.39 -6.86 12.18
N GLY A 21 -3.58 -7.54 11.37
CA GLY A 21 -2.13 -7.41 11.35
C GLY A 21 -1.71 -5.95 11.38
N GLU A 22 -0.87 -5.62 12.35
CA GLU A 22 -0.08 -4.40 12.36
C GLU A 22 0.70 -4.35 11.06
N SER A 23 0.16 -3.61 10.09
CA SER A 23 0.96 -2.99 9.06
C SER A 23 1.87 -2.04 9.80
N GLY A 24 3.17 -2.34 9.78
CA GLY A 24 4.19 -1.44 10.28
C GLY A 24 3.96 -0.03 9.70
N PRO A 25 4.26 1.02 10.47
CA PRO A 25 4.00 2.38 10.02
C PRO A 25 4.69 2.59 8.67
N CYS A 26 3.94 3.10 7.70
CA CYS A 26 4.52 3.71 6.51
C CYS A 26 5.49 4.76 7.02
N SER A 27 6.79 4.51 6.86
CA SER A 27 7.79 5.45 7.35
C SER A 27 7.61 6.74 6.56
N PRO A 28 7.19 7.85 7.20
CA PRO A 28 7.31 9.13 6.54
C PRO A 28 8.79 9.35 6.36
N ALA A 29 9.22 9.55 5.11
CA ALA A 29 10.55 10.05 4.83
C ALA A 29 10.71 11.42 5.53
N GLN A 30 11.15 11.44 6.79
CA GLN A 30 11.48 12.67 7.51
C GLN A 30 12.73 12.52 8.38
N ALA A 31 13.76 13.20 7.88
CA ALA A 31 14.71 14.06 8.59
C ALA A 31 15.60 13.43 9.69
N GLY A 32 16.85 13.15 9.32
CA GLY A 32 17.95 13.05 10.27
C GLY A 32 19.28 12.59 9.66
N CYS A 33 20.28 13.47 9.73
CA CYS A 33 21.70 13.31 9.33
C CYS A 33 22.03 13.47 7.83
N ALA A 34 22.32 14.74 7.50
CA ALA A 34 22.75 15.25 6.21
C ALA A 34 24.20 14.86 5.82
N LEU A 35 24.51 13.57 5.66
CA LEU A 35 25.83 13.14 5.13
C LEU A 35 25.82 12.05 4.05
N ALA A 36 24.67 11.52 3.62
CA ALA A 36 24.63 10.52 2.55
C ALA A 36 24.27 11.15 1.19
N LEU A 37 25.26 11.70 0.48
CA LEU A 37 25.15 12.32 -0.86
C LEU A 37 24.77 11.33 -1.99
N GLY A 38 24.01 10.27 -1.70
CA GLY A 38 23.59 9.27 -2.69
C GLY A 38 22.89 8.02 -2.15
N THR A 39 22.82 7.83 -0.83
CA THR A 39 22.21 6.62 -0.21
C THR A 39 21.20 7.02 0.88
N PRO A 40 20.02 7.56 0.51
CA PRO A 40 19.02 8.04 1.47
C PRO A 40 18.45 6.96 2.41
N TRP A 41 18.51 5.68 2.04
CA TRP A 41 18.09 4.55 2.88
C TRP A 41 19.06 4.27 4.04
N LYS A 42 20.30 4.77 3.97
CA LYS A 42 21.33 4.50 4.97
C LYS A 42 21.15 5.38 6.20
N SER A 43 20.38 4.89 7.17
CA SER A 43 20.10 5.58 8.44
C SER A 43 21.02 5.17 9.60
N ARG A 44 21.82 4.10 9.44
CA ARG A 44 22.70 3.55 10.49
C ARG A 44 24.07 3.10 9.96
N GLN A 45 24.99 2.79 10.87
CA GLN A 45 26.22 2.03 10.55
C GLN A 45 25.90 0.54 10.50
N TYR A 46 26.41 -0.13 9.47
CA TYR A 46 26.20 -1.56 9.23
C TYR A 46 27.34 -2.41 9.79
N SER A 47 27.03 -3.66 10.09
CA SER A 47 28.00 -4.69 10.48
C SER A 47 29.09 -4.88 9.41
N SER A 48 30.27 -5.40 9.76
CA SER A 48 31.31 -5.69 8.77
C SER A 48 30.99 -6.94 7.94
N GLY A 49 31.36 -6.96 6.66
CA GLY A 49 31.22 -8.13 5.79
C GLY A 49 29.79 -8.36 5.29
N ILE A 50 29.45 -9.62 4.99
CA ILE A 50 28.18 -10.00 4.33
C ILE A 50 26.95 -9.65 5.21
N GLN A 51 27.11 -9.64 6.53
CA GLN A 51 26.02 -9.27 7.45
C GLN A 51 25.61 -7.80 7.27
N GLY A 52 26.57 -6.88 7.11
CA GLY A 52 26.26 -5.48 6.84
C GLY A 52 25.61 -5.26 5.49
N LEU A 53 26.01 -6.04 4.48
CA LEU A 53 25.35 -6.01 3.18
C LEU A 53 23.89 -6.45 3.27
N HIS A 54 23.60 -7.49 4.06
CA HIS A 54 22.23 -7.93 4.28
C HIS A 54 21.39 -6.84 4.97
N GLU A 55 21.94 -6.19 6.00
CA GLU A 55 21.30 -5.06 6.69
C GLU A 55 21.02 -3.89 5.73
N GLU A 56 21.96 -3.56 4.84
CA GLU A 56 21.79 -2.50 3.84
C GLU A 56 20.70 -2.84 2.81
N ILE A 57 20.62 -4.10 2.36
CA ILE A 57 19.59 -4.55 1.41
C ILE A 57 18.20 -4.44 2.03
N ILE A 58 18.05 -4.79 3.31
CA ILE A 58 16.77 -4.66 4.02
C ILE A 58 16.37 -3.19 4.11
N ASP A 59 17.28 -2.32 4.57
CA ASP A 59 16.98 -0.89 4.68
C ASP A 59 16.65 -0.26 3.31
N PHE A 60 17.32 -0.70 2.24
CA PHE A 60 16.99 -0.29 0.88
C PHE A 60 15.63 -0.80 0.42
N TYR A 61 15.28 -2.05 0.73
CA TYR A 61 13.97 -2.62 0.42
C TYR A 61 12.86 -1.86 1.13
N ASP A 62 13.01 -1.57 2.42
CA ASP A 62 12.01 -0.82 3.19
C ASP A 62 11.86 0.61 2.65
N PHE A 63 12.96 1.24 2.23
CA PHE A 63 12.94 2.56 1.60
C PHE A 63 12.25 2.57 0.23
N MET A 64 12.46 1.54 -0.59
CA MET A 64 11.87 1.43 -1.93
C MET A 64 10.49 0.76 -1.93
N SER A 65 10.01 0.26 -0.80
CA SER A 65 8.74 -0.45 -0.75
C SER A 65 7.59 0.55 -0.98
N PRO A 66 6.69 0.28 -1.94
CA PRO A 66 5.63 1.21 -2.27
C PRO A 66 4.63 1.36 -1.13
N CYS A 67 4.25 2.60 -0.83
CA CYS A 67 3.27 2.90 0.21
C CYS A 67 1.84 2.58 -0.28
N PRO A 68 0.93 2.12 0.60
CA PRO A 68 -0.46 1.85 0.27
C PRO A 68 -1.17 3.12 -0.25
N GLU A 69 -0.82 4.30 0.23
CA GLU A 69 -1.33 5.59 -0.27
C GLU A 69 -0.90 5.85 -1.72
N GLU A 70 0.35 5.56 -2.06
CA GLU A 70 0.84 5.68 -3.44
C GLU A 70 0.09 4.71 -4.36
N ALA A 71 -0.16 3.48 -3.90
CA ALA A 71 -0.94 2.50 -4.64
C ALA A 71 -2.39 2.97 -4.87
N VAL A 72 -3.00 3.69 -3.93
CA VAL A 72 -4.33 4.32 -4.11
C VAL A 72 -4.28 5.33 -5.24
N LEU A 73 -3.33 6.27 -5.21
CA LEU A 73 -3.19 7.29 -6.25
C LEU A 73 -2.97 6.68 -7.64
N ARG A 74 -2.12 5.65 -7.74
CA ARG A 74 -1.89 4.94 -9.01
C ARG A 74 -3.17 4.24 -9.51
N ARG A 75 -3.98 3.65 -8.62
CA ARG A 75 -5.30 3.09 -8.99
C ARG A 75 -6.28 4.15 -9.47
N GLU A 76 -6.26 5.35 -8.88
CA GLU A 76 -7.11 6.45 -9.35
C GLU A 76 -6.77 6.86 -10.78
N VAL A 77 -5.49 6.92 -11.13
CA VAL A 77 -5.04 7.19 -12.50
C VAL A 77 -5.55 6.12 -13.46
N VAL A 78 -5.43 4.83 -13.10
CA VAL A 78 -5.94 3.73 -13.92
C VAL A 78 -7.45 3.85 -14.13
N LYS A 79 -8.21 4.16 -13.08
CA LYS A 79 -9.66 4.33 -13.16
C LYS A 79 -10.07 5.45 -14.12
N ARG A 80 -9.31 6.55 -14.17
CA ARG A 80 -9.55 7.65 -15.12
C ARG A 80 -9.33 7.20 -16.56
N ILE A 81 -8.28 6.41 -16.80
CA ILE A 81 -8.00 5.83 -18.12
C ILE A 81 -9.10 4.84 -18.53
N GLU A 82 -9.50 3.95 -17.62
CA GLU A 82 -10.59 3.00 -17.85
C GLU A 82 -11.89 3.71 -18.25
N THR A 83 -12.20 4.83 -17.58
CA THR A 83 -13.39 5.63 -17.90
C THR A 83 -13.35 6.12 -19.35
N VAL A 84 -12.23 6.70 -19.80
CA VAL A 84 -12.07 7.18 -21.18
C VAL A 84 -12.18 6.04 -22.21
N ILE A 85 -11.62 4.86 -21.90
CA ILE A 85 -11.70 3.69 -22.77
C ILE A 85 -13.16 3.23 -22.90
N LYS A 86 -13.88 3.16 -21.79
CA LYS A 86 -15.29 2.73 -21.75
C LYS A 86 -16.23 3.71 -22.44
N ASP A 87 -15.92 5.02 -22.41
CA ASP A 87 -16.68 6.03 -23.14
C ASP A 87 -16.59 5.83 -24.67
N LEU A 88 -15.46 5.35 -25.16
CA LEU A 88 -15.24 5.07 -26.59
C LEU A 88 -15.70 3.65 -26.98
N TRP A 89 -15.43 2.66 -26.13
CA TRP A 89 -15.75 1.24 -26.36
C TRP A 89 -16.34 0.62 -25.09
N PRO A 90 -17.68 0.66 -24.92
CA PRO A 90 -18.34 0.19 -23.69
C PRO A 90 -18.11 -1.29 -23.37
N THR A 91 -17.87 -2.11 -24.41
CA THR A 91 -17.64 -3.56 -24.30
C THR A 91 -16.19 -3.95 -24.05
N ALA A 92 -15.24 -3.01 -24.05
CA ALA A 92 -13.82 -3.29 -23.82
C ALA A 92 -13.54 -3.69 -22.37
N ASP A 93 -12.68 -4.67 -22.12
CA ASP A 93 -12.21 -5.06 -20.78
C ASP A 93 -10.81 -4.49 -20.53
N VAL A 94 -10.57 -3.93 -19.34
CA VAL A 94 -9.30 -3.27 -18.98
C VAL A 94 -8.67 -4.01 -17.81
N GLN A 95 -7.49 -4.58 -18.03
CA GLN A 95 -6.74 -5.31 -17.01
C GLN A 95 -5.36 -4.71 -16.83
N ILE A 96 -4.89 -4.64 -15.59
CA ILE A 96 -3.56 -4.12 -15.27
C ILE A 96 -2.55 -5.26 -15.29
N PHE A 97 -1.51 -5.11 -16.09
CA PHE A 97 -0.39 -6.06 -16.18
C PHE A 97 0.92 -5.40 -15.74
N GLY A 98 1.93 -6.22 -15.42
CA GLY A 98 3.29 -5.76 -15.08
C GLY A 98 3.52 -5.56 -13.59
N SER A 99 4.58 -4.82 -13.24
CA SER A 99 5.06 -4.69 -11.86
C SER A 99 4.04 -4.12 -10.86
N PHE A 100 3.07 -3.34 -11.35
CA PHE A 100 2.00 -2.81 -10.52
C PHE A 100 1.08 -3.90 -9.95
N SER A 101 0.82 -4.96 -10.72
CA SER A 101 -0.07 -6.04 -10.26
C SER A 101 0.59 -6.93 -9.20
N THR A 102 1.93 -7.00 -9.18
CA THR A 102 2.69 -7.83 -8.24
C THR A 102 3.23 -7.06 -7.03
N GLY A 103 3.03 -5.74 -6.97
CA GLY A 103 3.56 -4.88 -5.91
C GLY A 103 5.09 -4.73 -5.93
N LEU A 104 5.76 -5.17 -7.00
CA LEU A 104 7.23 -5.12 -7.17
C LEU A 104 7.64 -3.94 -8.05
N TYR A 105 7.00 -2.78 -7.87
CA TYR A 105 7.35 -1.56 -8.58
C TYR A 105 8.20 -0.66 -7.70
N LEU A 106 9.15 0.04 -8.31
CA LEU A 106 9.97 1.02 -7.63
C LEU A 106 9.23 2.38 -7.58
N PRO A 107 9.42 3.16 -6.50
CA PRO A 107 9.03 4.57 -6.43
C PRO A 107 9.56 5.32 -7.66
N THR A 108 8.74 6.22 -8.20
CA THR A 108 9.02 6.97 -9.44
C THR A 108 9.05 8.47 -9.16
#